data_AF-A0AA44QAV0-F1
#
_entry.id   AF-A0AA44QAV0-F1
#
_cell.length_a   1.000
_cell.length_b   1.000
_cell.length_c   1.000
_cell.angle_alpha   90.00
_cell.angle_beta   90.00
_cell.angle_gamma   90.00
#
_symmetry.space_group_name_H-M   'P 1'
#
loop_
_entity.id
_entity.type
_entity.pdbx_description
1 polymer ?
#
loop_
_entity_poly.entity_id
_entity_poly.type
_entity_poly.pdbx_seq_one_letter_code
_entity_poly.pdbx_strand_id
1 'polypeptide(L)'
;MKLSLLKAGVLTGVMLLCWSYKEVPASAASTCGAYGQMKPNQNPSRQHLNCLLTSAALKANVPPEIVKAVAAQESGWKQFDGNGKPIIAQDGGIGIMQITNQPQYDQQKLKSDITYNIQAGVEVLRSMYQRTDLPKIKSAGLEVIENWYFPIMAYNGTKPANSPLYKANGQKNPNAYQEKVFAILEQNSFLNDTKLAQFPFRTADFEYDPNTSKNIVFKKKEYILTGLHPSIYHLKTGDQVLVTREGVNLRSKPTSTSSGKPLSKNANLIIQGSFAYDQSVDSNNQFVWYPVKTADQKLVGYISSAYITKKGTPLAPKVNAVADKDKVVTGTAEPNSSISVKSGSTVIGKGKANAQGVFSITISMQKAGTKVSVIVTDSAGNSSPYATISVLDKTPPAIPNVNKLTSKDKVITGSAEPNTTVYVKVGSTVISTGKANSKGQFSITIPIQKLGTKVSVTARDSAGNYSPYKVIAVSN
;
A
#
# COMPACT_ATOMS: atom_id res chain seq x y z
N MET A 1 -27.63 -27.22 -21.45
CA MET A 1 -28.27 -27.27 -22.79
C MET A 1 -28.56 -25.84 -23.22
N LYS A 2 -27.69 -25.23 -24.03
CA LYS A 2 -28.01 -23.98 -24.76
C LYS A 2 -27.57 -24.17 -26.20
N LEU A 3 -28.51 -23.82 -27.08
CA LEU A 3 -28.70 -24.33 -28.42
C LEU A 3 -27.79 -23.66 -29.43
N SER A 4 -27.34 -24.44 -30.41
CA SER A 4 -26.68 -24.02 -31.63
C SER A 4 -27.61 -23.16 -32.49
N LEU A 5 -27.12 -22.02 -32.97
CA LEU A 5 -27.75 -21.28 -34.07
C LEU A 5 -26.68 -20.89 -35.10
N LEU A 6 -26.67 -21.67 -36.19
CA LEU A 6 -26.22 -21.24 -37.50
C LEU A 6 -27.17 -20.14 -38.01
N LYS A 7 -26.62 -19.10 -38.65
CA LYS A 7 -27.14 -18.55 -39.92
C LYS A 7 -26.14 -17.57 -40.54
N ALA A 8 -26.16 -17.59 -41.87
CA ALA A 8 -25.17 -17.10 -42.82
C ALA A 8 -25.39 -15.64 -43.27
N GLY A 9 -24.34 -15.07 -43.87
CA GLY A 9 -24.44 -14.00 -44.89
C GLY A 9 -23.72 -12.69 -44.54
N VAL A 10 -22.56 -12.44 -45.14
CA VAL A 10 -22.38 -11.58 -46.33
C VAL A 10 -20.88 -11.30 -46.50
N LEU A 11 -20.43 -11.51 -47.73
CA LEU A 11 -19.06 -11.42 -48.21
C LEU A 11 -18.72 -9.96 -48.57
N THR A 12 -17.76 -9.33 -47.91
CA THR A 12 -17.10 -8.11 -48.41
C THR A 12 -15.67 -7.98 -47.88
N GLY A 13 -14.71 -7.97 -48.82
CA GLY A 13 -13.42 -7.31 -48.70
C GLY A 13 -12.35 -7.98 -47.84
N VAL A 14 -11.68 -9.01 -48.37
CA VAL A 14 -10.46 -9.58 -47.79
C VAL A 14 -9.30 -8.61 -48.01
N MET A 15 -8.95 -7.82 -46.99
CA MET A 15 -7.57 -7.36 -46.80
C MET A 15 -6.83 -8.49 -46.09
N LEU A 16 -5.98 -9.21 -46.83
CA LEU A 16 -5.03 -10.17 -46.29
C LEU A 16 -4.02 -9.43 -45.40
N LEU A 17 -4.36 -9.23 -44.14
CA LEU A 17 -3.39 -9.02 -43.08
C LEU A 17 -2.78 -10.40 -42.79
N CYS A 18 -1.57 -10.63 -43.31
CA CYS A 18 -0.75 -11.77 -42.96
C CYS A 18 -0.73 -11.93 -41.43
N TRP A 19 -1.44 -12.95 -40.94
CA TRP A 19 -1.35 -13.36 -39.55
C TRP A 19 0.07 -13.87 -39.31
N SER A 20 0.91 -13.02 -38.73
CA SER A 20 2.15 -13.50 -38.13
C SER A 20 1.76 -14.39 -36.96
N TYR A 21 1.89 -15.71 -37.13
CA TYR A 21 1.83 -16.67 -36.03
C TYR A 21 2.80 -16.18 -34.96
N LYS A 22 2.33 -15.93 -33.74
CA LYS A 22 3.23 -15.60 -32.63
C LYS A 22 4.00 -16.86 -32.28
N GLU A 23 5.26 -16.92 -32.70
CA GLU A 23 6.20 -17.90 -32.16
C GLU A 23 6.45 -17.60 -30.68
N VAL A 24 6.23 -18.61 -29.86
CA VAL A 24 6.46 -18.57 -28.42
C VAL A 24 7.91 -19.01 -28.17
N PRO A 25 8.79 -18.20 -27.54
CA PRO A 25 10.19 -18.57 -27.37
C PRO A 25 10.37 -19.77 -26.44
N ALA A 26 11.12 -20.78 -26.87
CA ALA A 26 11.44 -22.04 -26.18
C ALA A 26 12.23 -21.92 -24.85
N SER A 27 12.49 -20.70 -24.37
CA SER A 27 13.51 -20.41 -23.35
C SER A 27 13.13 -20.77 -21.90
N ALA A 28 11.90 -21.19 -21.61
CA ALA A 28 11.48 -21.58 -20.26
C ALA A 28 11.72 -23.06 -19.94
N ALA A 29 11.82 -23.91 -20.96
CA ALA A 29 11.99 -25.36 -20.79
C ALA A 29 13.39 -25.74 -20.28
N SER A 30 14.43 -24.95 -20.60
CA SER A 30 15.81 -25.24 -20.19
C SER A 30 16.07 -25.00 -18.70
N THR A 31 15.38 -24.04 -18.08
CA THR A 31 15.59 -23.67 -16.66
C THR A 31 14.92 -24.63 -15.67
N CYS A 32 13.86 -25.35 -16.09
CA CYS A 32 13.10 -26.24 -15.20
C CYS A 32 13.50 -27.72 -15.33
N GLY A 33 14.40 -28.07 -16.25
CA GLY A 33 14.84 -29.45 -16.49
C GLY A 33 15.49 -30.14 -15.28
N ALA A 34 15.98 -29.37 -14.29
CA ALA A 34 16.50 -29.90 -13.03
C ALA A 34 15.45 -30.67 -12.19
N TYR A 35 14.14 -30.47 -12.47
CA TYR A 35 13.03 -31.13 -11.75
C TYR A 35 12.46 -32.35 -12.49
N GLY A 36 13.19 -32.84 -13.50
CA GLY A 36 12.86 -34.03 -14.28
C GLY A 36 12.65 -33.73 -15.76
N GLN A 37 12.66 -34.78 -16.59
CA GLN A 37 12.42 -34.66 -18.02
C GLN A 37 10.91 -34.65 -18.34
N MET A 38 10.53 -33.82 -19.30
CA MET A 38 9.19 -33.82 -19.88
C MET A 38 9.00 -35.06 -20.76
N LYS A 39 7.97 -35.85 -20.49
CA LYS A 39 7.61 -37.02 -21.29
C LYS A 39 6.34 -36.72 -22.09
N PRO A 40 6.23 -37.16 -23.35
CA PRO A 40 5.01 -37.03 -24.13
C PRO A 40 3.81 -37.65 -23.38
N ASN A 41 2.66 -36.97 -23.42
CA ASN A 41 1.39 -37.45 -22.87
C ASN A 41 1.42 -37.77 -21.36
N GLN A 42 2.38 -37.21 -20.61
CA GLN A 42 2.49 -37.39 -19.17
C GLN A 42 2.62 -36.04 -18.47
N ASN A 43 1.97 -35.90 -17.32
CA ASN A 43 2.18 -34.74 -16.46
C ASN A 43 3.54 -34.89 -15.74
N PRO A 44 4.40 -33.87 -15.74
CA PRO A 44 5.66 -33.93 -15.00
C PRO A 44 5.42 -33.77 -13.48
N SER A 45 6.49 -33.81 -12.69
CA SER A 45 6.42 -33.65 -11.23
C SER A 45 5.77 -32.33 -10.84
N ARG A 46 5.21 -32.27 -9.63
CA ARG A 46 4.56 -31.06 -9.13
C ARG A 46 5.52 -29.88 -9.07
N GLN A 47 6.77 -30.11 -8.68
CA GLN A 47 7.79 -29.05 -8.65
C GLN A 47 8.26 -28.62 -10.05
N HIS A 48 8.27 -29.52 -11.04
CA HIS A 48 8.49 -29.12 -12.44
C HIS A 48 7.39 -28.17 -12.91
N LEU A 49 6.11 -28.51 -12.68
CA LEU A 49 4.98 -27.62 -13.00
C LEU A 49 5.03 -26.30 -12.24
N ASN A 50 5.41 -26.35 -10.96
CA ASN A 50 5.62 -25.16 -10.13
C ASN A 50 6.65 -24.23 -10.80
N CYS A 51 7.76 -24.79 -11.30
CA CYS A 51 8.79 -24.05 -12.01
C CYS A 51 8.29 -23.46 -13.33
N LEU A 52 7.59 -24.23 -14.17
CA LEU A 52 7.08 -23.75 -15.46
C LEU A 52 6.05 -22.61 -15.28
N LEU A 53 5.09 -22.79 -14.38
CA LEU A 53 4.05 -21.79 -14.08
C LEU A 53 4.70 -20.50 -13.52
N THR A 54 5.63 -20.64 -12.58
CA THR A 54 6.35 -19.49 -12.00
C THR A 54 7.16 -18.75 -13.06
N SER A 55 7.90 -19.47 -13.89
CA SER A 55 8.78 -18.89 -14.91
C SER A 55 7.99 -18.15 -15.98
N ALA A 56 6.87 -18.73 -16.44
CA ALA A 56 5.98 -18.08 -17.40
C ALA A 56 5.33 -16.81 -16.81
N ALA A 57 4.88 -16.88 -15.55
CA ALA A 57 4.29 -15.74 -14.85
C ALA A 57 5.29 -14.57 -14.71
N LEU A 58 6.52 -14.86 -14.25
CA LEU A 58 7.58 -13.86 -14.11
C LEU A 58 7.95 -13.22 -15.46
N LYS A 59 8.08 -14.03 -16.53
CA LYS A 59 8.36 -13.53 -17.88
C LYS A 59 7.30 -12.56 -18.40
N ALA A 60 6.03 -12.80 -18.05
CA ALA A 60 4.91 -11.96 -18.44
C ALA A 60 4.60 -10.81 -17.46
N ASN A 61 5.39 -10.66 -16.40
CA ASN A 61 5.15 -9.73 -15.29
C ASN A 61 3.74 -9.91 -14.67
N VAL A 62 3.39 -11.16 -14.39
CA VAL A 62 2.18 -11.58 -13.67
C VAL A 62 2.59 -12.23 -12.35
N PRO A 63 1.94 -11.92 -11.22
CA PRO A 63 2.19 -12.61 -9.96
C PRO A 63 2.10 -14.15 -10.12
N PRO A 64 3.17 -14.90 -9.82
CA PRO A 64 3.15 -16.35 -9.91
C PRO A 64 2.06 -17.00 -9.05
N GLU A 65 1.70 -16.41 -7.92
CA GLU A 65 0.60 -16.85 -7.05
C GLU A 65 -0.73 -16.93 -7.82
N ILE A 66 -0.97 -15.97 -8.72
CA ILE A 66 -2.18 -15.92 -9.52
C ILE A 66 -2.18 -17.01 -10.58
N VAL A 67 -1.10 -17.13 -11.35
CA VAL A 67 -1.01 -18.11 -12.44
C VAL A 67 -1.17 -19.53 -11.90
N LYS A 68 -0.56 -19.81 -10.74
CA LYS A 68 -0.69 -21.07 -10.01
C LYS A 68 -2.13 -21.33 -9.54
N ALA A 69 -2.80 -20.32 -9.00
CA ALA A 69 -4.18 -20.44 -8.54
C ALA A 69 -5.16 -20.64 -9.71
N VAL A 70 -4.96 -19.94 -10.83
CA VAL A 70 -5.72 -20.14 -12.07
C VAL A 70 -5.51 -21.56 -12.59
N ALA A 71 -4.27 -22.02 -12.79
CA ALA A 71 -4.00 -23.39 -13.23
C ALA A 71 -4.61 -24.45 -12.30
N ALA A 72 -4.64 -24.17 -10.98
CA ALA A 72 -5.24 -25.07 -10.00
C ALA A 72 -6.77 -25.11 -10.14
N GLN A 73 -7.40 -23.96 -10.33
CA GLN A 73 -8.84 -23.85 -10.59
C GLN A 73 -9.25 -24.48 -11.92
N GLU A 74 -8.42 -24.36 -12.95
CA GLU A 74 -8.71 -24.83 -14.30
C GLU A 74 -8.56 -26.35 -14.45
N SER A 75 -7.49 -26.93 -13.90
CA SER A 75 -7.18 -28.34 -14.15
C SER A 75 -6.49 -29.06 -12.98
N GLY A 76 -6.31 -28.39 -11.84
CA GLY A 76 -5.48 -28.93 -10.75
C GLY A 76 -3.99 -29.06 -11.15
N TRP A 77 -3.53 -28.24 -12.10
CA TRP A 77 -2.24 -28.32 -12.80
C TRP A 77 -2.06 -29.61 -13.63
N LYS A 78 -3.08 -30.04 -14.38
CA LYS A 78 -2.96 -31.21 -15.25
C LYS A 78 -3.16 -30.80 -16.70
N GLN A 79 -2.23 -31.21 -17.55
CA GLN A 79 -2.39 -31.13 -19.00
C GLN A 79 -3.09 -32.38 -19.54
N PHE A 80 -2.72 -33.55 -19.01
CA PHE A 80 -3.19 -34.85 -19.47
C PHE A 80 -4.01 -35.57 -18.40
N ASP A 81 -4.99 -36.36 -18.82
CA ASP A 81 -5.75 -37.26 -17.96
C ASP A 81 -4.95 -38.53 -17.58
N GLY A 82 -5.58 -39.47 -16.86
CA GLY A 82 -4.94 -40.73 -16.46
C GLY A 82 -4.59 -41.66 -17.64
N ASN A 83 -5.14 -41.42 -18.83
CA ASN A 83 -4.88 -42.18 -20.05
C ASN A 83 -3.88 -41.45 -20.98
N GLY A 84 -3.31 -40.33 -20.54
CA GLY A 84 -2.40 -39.51 -21.33
C GLY A 84 -3.08 -38.66 -22.41
N LYS A 85 -4.41 -38.54 -22.40
CA LYS A 85 -5.13 -37.66 -23.34
C LYS A 85 -5.13 -36.22 -22.82
N PRO A 86 -5.03 -35.20 -23.69
CA PRO A 86 -5.14 -33.81 -23.26
C PRO A 86 -6.50 -33.57 -22.59
N ILE A 87 -6.49 -32.88 -21.46
CA ILE A 87 -7.71 -32.48 -20.76
C ILE A 87 -8.39 -31.39 -21.58
N ILE A 88 -9.65 -31.65 -21.96
CA ILE A 88 -10.49 -30.69 -22.68
C ILE A 88 -11.80 -30.53 -21.90
N ALA A 89 -12.09 -29.32 -21.40
CA ALA A 89 -13.35 -29.03 -20.72
C ALA A 89 -14.54 -29.03 -21.68
N GLN A 90 -15.75 -29.07 -21.11
CA GLN A 90 -17.01 -29.07 -21.86
C GLN A 90 -17.18 -27.84 -22.77
N ASP A 91 -16.59 -26.71 -22.40
CA ASP A 91 -16.61 -25.48 -23.19
C ASP A 91 -15.51 -25.43 -24.26
N GLY A 92 -14.69 -26.47 -24.37
CA GLY A 92 -13.57 -26.59 -25.31
C GLY A 92 -12.23 -26.08 -24.76
N GLY A 93 -12.14 -25.72 -23.48
CA GLY A 93 -10.87 -25.31 -22.86
C GLY A 93 -9.82 -26.40 -22.90
N ILE A 94 -8.60 -26.07 -23.36
CA ILE A 94 -7.53 -27.05 -23.59
C ILE A 94 -6.45 -26.96 -22.52
N GLY A 95 -6.10 -28.10 -21.92
CA GLY A 95 -4.86 -28.32 -21.17
C GLY A 95 -4.78 -27.65 -19.81
N ILE A 96 -3.57 -27.44 -19.31
CA ILE A 96 -3.32 -27.02 -17.92
C ILE A 96 -3.95 -25.67 -17.56
N MET A 97 -3.98 -24.73 -18.51
CA MET A 97 -4.60 -23.40 -18.34
C MET A 97 -6.01 -23.29 -18.96
N GLN A 98 -6.55 -24.38 -19.51
CA GLN A 98 -7.89 -24.45 -20.14
C GLN A 98 -8.14 -23.32 -21.16
N ILE A 99 -7.30 -23.25 -22.20
CA ILE A 99 -7.40 -22.19 -23.22
C ILE A 99 -8.61 -22.42 -24.12
N THR A 100 -9.60 -21.52 -24.06
CA THR A 100 -10.86 -21.62 -24.81
C THR A 100 -11.00 -20.48 -25.82
N ASN A 101 -11.48 -20.77 -27.03
CA ASN A 101 -11.80 -19.78 -28.07
C ASN A 101 -10.63 -18.85 -28.48
N GLN A 102 -9.41 -19.37 -28.53
CA GLN A 102 -8.23 -18.61 -28.96
C GLN A 102 -7.62 -19.20 -30.24
N PRO A 103 -8.23 -18.97 -31.43
CA PRO A 103 -7.80 -19.58 -32.69
C PRO A 103 -6.42 -19.12 -33.17
N GLN A 104 -5.91 -18.01 -32.63
CA GLN A 104 -4.57 -17.50 -32.97
C GLN A 104 -3.42 -18.37 -32.42
N TYR A 105 -3.70 -19.26 -31.46
CA TYR A 105 -2.72 -20.22 -30.96
C TYR A 105 -2.80 -21.54 -31.74
N ASP A 106 -1.67 -22.24 -31.81
CA ASP A 106 -1.58 -23.58 -32.39
C ASP A 106 -2.34 -24.58 -31.52
N GLN A 107 -3.48 -25.05 -32.03
CA GLN A 107 -4.39 -25.94 -31.30
C GLN A 107 -3.80 -27.32 -31.01
N GLN A 108 -2.84 -27.79 -31.80
CA GLN A 108 -2.16 -29.06 -31.54
C GLN A 108 -1.12 -28.88 -30.44
N LYS A 109 -0.33 -27.80 -30.49
CA LYS A 109 0.61 -27.48 -29.41
C LYS A 109 -0.10 -27.20 -28.09
N LEU A 110 -1.26 -26.55 -28.09
CA LEU A 110 -2.06 -26.38 -26.87
C LEU A 110 -2.41 -27.72 -26.20
N LYS A 111 -2.57 -28.80 -26.98
CA LYS A 111 -2.89 -30.14 -26.49
C LYS A 111 -1.64 -30.91 -26.05
N SER A 112 -0.56 -30.85 -26.80
CA SER A 112 0.61 -31.71 -26.61
C SER A 112 1.78 -31.07 -25.85
N ASP A 113 1.91 -29.74 -25.87
CA ASP A 113 3.02 -29.01 -25.26
C ASP A 113 2.55 -28.22 -24.04
N ILE A 114 2.94 -28.72 -22.86
CA ILE A 114 2.62 -28.11 -21.56
C ILE A 114 3.18 -26.69 -21.46
N THR A 115 4.40 -26.45 -21.95
CA THR A 115 5.04 -25.13 -21.85
C THR A 115 4.31 -24.12 -22.74
N TYR A 116 3.96 -24.54 -23.95
CA TYR A 116 3.17 -23.72 -24.87
C TYR A 116 1.79 -23.39 -24.29
N ASN A 117 1.09 -24.38 -23.71
CA ASN A 117 -0.21 -24.17 -23.07
C ASN A 117 -0.13 -23.18 -21.90
N ILE A 118 0.86 -23.35 -21.02
CA ILE A 118 1.09 -22.42 -19.89
C ILE A 118 1.34 -21.01 -20.41
N GLN A 119 2.25 -20.84 -21.38
CA GLN A 119 2.56 -19.50 -21.88
C GLN A 119 1.35 -18.83 -22.55
N ALA A 120 0.60 -19.56 -23.37
CA ALA A 120 -0.63 -19.05 -23.98
C ALA A 120 -1.63 -18.60 -22.90
N GLY A 121 -1.82 -19.38 -21.84
CA GLY A 121 -2.71 -19.01 -20.73
C GLY A 121 -2.27 -17.77 -19.97
N VAL A 122 -0.97 -17.66 -19.68
CA VAL A 122 -0.43 -16.46 -19.01
C VAL A 122 -0.57 -15.23 -19.90
N GLU A 123 -0.35 -15.35 -21.22
CA GLU A 123 -0.56 -14.25 -22.18
C GLU A 123 -2.03 -13.82 -22.25
N VAL A 124 -2.97 -14.77 -22.31
CA VAL A 124 -4.41 -14.48 -22.28
C VAL A 124 -4.77 -13.77 -20.98
N LEU A 125 -4.33 -14.26 -19.83
CA LEU A 125 -4.56 -13.63 -18.53
C LEU A 125 -3.97 -12.22 -18.46
N ARG A 126 -2.76 -12.03 -18.99
CA ARG A 126 -2.11 -10.71 -19.08
C ARG A 126 -2.87 -9.75 -19.97
N SER A 127 -3.46 -10.23 -21.06
CA SER A 127 -4.31 -9.43 -21.94
C SER A 127 -5.62 -9.01 -21.26
N MET A 128 -6.18 -9.85 -20.38
CA MET A 128 -7.33 -9.46 -19.55
C MET A 128 -6.97 -8.29 -18.64
N TYR A 129 -5.74 -8.25 -18.11
CA TYR A 129 -5.29 -7.08 -17.34
C TYR A 129 -5.23 -5.79 -18.15
N GLN A 130 -4.94 -5.86 -19.46
CA GLN A 130 -4.82 -4.69 -20.33
C GLN A 130 -6.18 -4.08 -20.73
N ARG A 131 -7.27 -4.81 -20.51
CA ARG A 131 -8.63 -4.32 -20.78
C ARG A 131 -8.94 -3.06 -19.96
N THR A 132 -9.43 -2.04 -20.64
CA THR A 132 -9.80 -0.74 -20.05
C THR A 132 -11.22 -0.71 -19.50
N ASP A 133 -12.06 -1.69 -19.86
CA ASP A 133 -13.42 -1.81 -19.37
C ASP A 133 -13.51 -2.46 -17.97
N LEU A 134 -12.42 -3.06 -17.48
CA LEU A 134 -12.37 -3.70 -16.17
C LEU A 134 -11.96 -2.71 -15.08
N PRO A 135 -12.54 -2.79 -13.87
CA PRO A 135 -12.11 -1.96 -12.76
C PRO A 135 -10.67 -2.27 -12.30
N LYS A 136 -10.04 -1.26 -11.69
CA LYS A 136 -8.69 -1.31 -11.13
C LYS A 136 -8.63 -0.78 -9.70
N ILE A 137 -7.57 -1.11 -8.99
CA ILE A 137 -7.23 -0.49 -7.71
C ILE A 137 -6.35 0.73 -7.97
N LYS A 138 -6.73 1.87 -7.40
CA LYS A 138 -5.98 3.12 -7.51
C LYS A 138 -4.56 2.94 -6.97
N SER A 139 -3.58 3.42 -7.73
CA SER A 139 -2.15 3.36 -7.36
C SER A 139 -1.56 1.95 -7.19
N ALA A 140 -2.27 0.90 -7.61
CA ALA A 140 -1.74 -0.47 -7.62
C ALA A 140 -1.24 -0.86 -9.01
N GLY A 141 -0.06 -1.47 -9.08
CA GLY A 141 0.51 -1.99 -10.33
C GLY A 141 0.17 -3.45 -10.60
N LEU A 142 0.92 -4.06 -11.52
CA LEU A 142 0.81 -5.47 -11.92
C LEU A 142 1.33 -6.42 -10.84
N GLU A 143 2.23 -5.93 -10.00
CA GLU A 143 2.81 -6.68 -8.89
C GLU A 143 1.80 -6.94 -7.77
N VAL A 144 0.73 -6.16 -7.67
CA VAL A 144 -0.28 -6.27 -6.59
C VAL A 144 -1.31 -7.34 -6.93
N ILE A 145 -1.42 -8.38 -6.09
CA ILE A 145 -2.29 -9.54 -6.31
C ILE A 145 -3.76 -9.15 -6.42
N GLU A 146 -4.26 -8.28 -5.53
CA GLU A 146 -5.67 -7.88 -5.53
C GLU A 146 -6.08 -7.11 -6.79
N ASN A 147 -5.13 -6.47 -7.47
CA ASN A 147 -5.39 -5.71 -8.71
C ASN A 147 -5.69 -6.62 -9.92
N TRP A 148 -5.54 -7.93 -9.75
CA TRP A 148 -5.89 -8.95 -10.73
C TRP A 148 -7.27 -9.56 -10.53
N TYR A 149 -8.03 -9.14 -9.50
CA TYR A 149 -9.38 -9.66 -9.23
C TYR A 149 -10.28 -9.65 -10.48
N PHE A 150 -10.38 -8.51 -11.17
CA PHE A 150 -11.19 -8.38 -12.39
C PHE A 150 -10.57 -9.03 -13.63
N PRO A 151 -9.23 -8.95 -13.86
CA PRO A 151 -8.58 -9.74 -14.91
C PRO A 151 -8.81 -11.25 -14.80
N ILE A 152 -8.76 -11.81 -13.59
CA ILE A 152 -9.06 -13.22 -13.32
C ILE A 152 -10.54 -13.51 -13.60
N MET A 153 -11.46 -12.64 -13.16
CA MET A 153 -12.88 -12.74 -13.51
C MET A 153 -13.06 -12.75 -15.03
N ALA A 154 -12.37 -11.87 -15.74
CA ALA A 154 -12.45 -11.73 -17.20
C ALA A 154 -11.83 -12.91 -17.97
N TYR A 155 -10.85 -13.61 -17.39
CA TYR A 155 -10.25 -14.82 -17.95
C TYR A 155 -11.31 -15.92 -18.16
N ASN A 156 -12.16 -16.12 -17.16
CA ASN A 156 -13.33 -17.02 -17.29
C ASN A 156 -14.51 -16.34 -18.02
N GLY A 157 -14.68 -15.03 -17.80
CA GLY A 157 -15.64 -14.18 -18.49
C GLY A 157 -16.43 -13.28 -17.54
N THR A 158 -16.83 -12.10 -18.02
CA THR A 158 -17.56 -11.12 -17.20
C THR A 158 -19.08 -11.37 -17.15
N LYS A 159 -19.50 -12.62 -17.03
CA LYS A 159 -20.92 -13.03 -17.01
C LYS A 159 -21.54 -12.87 -15.61
N PRO A 160 -22.89 -12.78 -15.48
CA PRO A 160 -23.58 -12.66 -14.20
C PRO A 160 -23.18 -13.71 -13.16
N ALA A 161 -22.90 -14.95 -13.60
CA ALA A 161 -22.43 -16.03 -12.73
C ALA A 161 -21.12 -15.71 -11.98
N ASN A 162 -20.29 -14.82 -12.54
CA ASN A 162 -19.04 -14.36 -11.95
C ASN A 162 -19.17 -13.02 -11.21
N SER A 163 -20.37 -12.47 -11.07
CA SER A 163 -20.56 -11.27 -10.25
C SER A 163 -20.10 -11.55 -8.81
N PRO A 164 -19.34 -10.64 -8.17
CA PRO A 164 -18.89 -10.81 -6.78
C PRO A 164 -20.05 -10.82 -5.78
N LEU A 165 -21.20 -10.23 -6.15
CA LEU A 165 -22.40 -10.16 -5.34
C LEU A 165 -23.60 -10.67 -6.14
N TYR A 166 -24.54 -11.34 -5.47
CA TYR A 166 -25.85 -11.61 -6.05
C TYR A 166 -26.63 -10.30 -6.16
N LYS A 167 -27.03 -9.91 -7.37
CA LYS A 167 -27.71 -8.62 -7.60
C LYS A 167 -28.97 -8.42 -6.75
N ALA A 168 -29.73 -9.50 -6.54
CA ALA A 168 -31.04 -9.47 -5.87
C ALA A 168 -30.97 -9.06 -4.40
N ASN A 169 -29.93 -9.47 -3.68
CA ASN A 169 -29.83 -9.28 -2.23
C ASN A 169 -28.51 -8.67 -1.76
N GLY A 170 -27.56 -8.45 -2.68
CA GLY A 170 -26.23 -7.88 -2.38
C GLY A 170 -25.30 -8.81 -1.58
N GLN A 171 -25.67 -10.08 -1.35
CA GLN A 171 -24.81 -11.03 -0.66
C GLN A 171 -23.64 -11.47 -1.53
N LYS A 172 -22.52 -11.84 -0.90
CA LYS A 172 -21.34 -12.37 -1.60
C LYS A 172 -21.69 -13.64 -2.38
N ASN A 173 -21.18 -13.73 -3.60
CA ASN A 173 -21.25 -14.93 -4.43
C ASN A 173 -19.93 -15.72 -4.30
N PRO A 174 -19.82 -16.68 -3.37
CA PRO A 174 -18.59 -17.46 -3.21
C PRO A 174 -18.30 -18.37 -4.41
N ASN A 175 -19.28 -18.57 -5.30
CA ASN A 175 -19.17 -19.44 -6.46
C ASN A 175 -18.58 -18.74 -7.69
N ALA A 176 -18.45 -17.40 -7.66
CA ALA A 176 -17.82 -16.64 -8.72
C ALA A 176 -16.38 -17.13 -8.95
N TYR A 177 -15.97 -17.21 -10.22
CA TYR A 177 -14.68 -17.80 -10.58
C TYR A 177 -13.49 -17.18 -9.85
N GLN A 178 -13.41 -15.84 -9.82
CA GLN A 178 -12.33 -15.12 -9.16
C GLN A 178 -12.32 -15.29 -7.63
N GLU A 179 -13.47 -15.53 -7.00
CA GLU A 179 -13.55 -15.82 -5.56
C GLU A 179 -12.91 -17.18 -5.26
N LYS A 180 -13.17 -18.19 -6.10
CA LYS A 180 -12.53 -19.51 -6.00
C LYS A 180 -11.02 -19.44 -6.21
N VAL A 181 -10.58 -18.71 -7.24
CA VAL A 181 -9.15 -18.51 -7.51
C VAL A 181 -8.45 -17.83 -6.33
N PHE A 182 -9.04 -16.77 -5.75
CA PHE A 182 -8.44 -16.11 -4.58
C PHE A 182 -8.42 -17.02 -3.35
N ALA A 183 -9.46 -17.82 -3.12
CA ALA A 183 -9.47 -18.81 -2.04
C ALA A 183 -8.37 -19.88 -2.21
N ILE A 184 -8.19 -20.40 -3.43
CA ILE A 184 -7.10 -21.33 -3.78
C ILE A 184 -5.74 -20.67 -3.57
N LEU A 185 -5.59 -19.39 -3.95
CA LEU A 185 -4.37 -18.63 -3.77
C LEU A 185 -4.01 -18.47 -2.29
N GLU A 186 -4.95 -18.02 -1.46
CA GLU A 186 -4.77 -17.91 0.00
C GLU A 186 -4.40 -19.26 0.62
N GLN A 187 -5.08 -20.33 0.22
CA GLN A 187 -4.81 -21.66 0.74
C GLN A 187 -3.43 -22.20 0.34
N ASN A 188 -3.01 -22.02 -0.92
CA ASN A 188 -1.84 -22.73 -1.44
C ASN A 188 -0.57 -21.89 -1.49
N SER A 189 -0.69 -20.59 -1.76
CA SER A 189 0.45 -19.67 -1.81
C SER A 189 0.77 -19.09 -0.45
N PHE A 190 -0.24 -18.92 0.41
CA PHE A 190 -0.09 -18.36 1.76
C PHE A 190 -0.44 -19.32 2.90
N LEU A 191 -0.83 -20.56 2.60
CA LEU A 191 -1.17 -21.57 3.61
C LEU A 191 -2.21 -21.07 4.63
N ASN A 192 -3.15 -20.24 4.15
CA ASN A 192 -4.16 -19.50 4.90
C ASN A 192 -3.64 -18.49 5.93
N ASP A 193 -2.33 -18.23 5.96
CA ASP A 193 -1.72 -17.30 6.91
C ASP A 193 -1.92 -15.83 6.54
N THR A 194 -2.06 -15.56 5.24
CA THR A 194 -2.36 -14.22 4.71
C THR A 194 -3.75 -14.20 4.10
N LYS A 195 -4.54 -13.21 4.49
CA LYS A 195 -5.84 -12.89 3.87
C LYS A 195 -5.71 -11.65 3.02
N LEU A 196 -6.17 -11.75 1.77
CA LEU A 196 -6.07 -10.67 0.80
C LEU A 196 -7.11 -9.59 1.07
N ALA A 197 -6.80 -8.35 0.66
CA ALA A 197 -7.69 -7.21 0.87
C ALA A 197 -9.03 -7.44 0.15
N GLN A 198 -10.13 -7.18 0.88
CA GLN A 198 -11.48 -7.33 0.35
C GLN A 198 -11.94 -6.03 -0.30
N PHE A 199 -12.57 -6.15 -1.47
CA PHE A 199 -13.16 -5.00 -2.13
C PHE A 199 -14.47 -4.57 -1.44
N PRO A 200 -14.70 -3.24 -1.29
CA PRO A 200 -15.94 -2.72 -0.70
C PRO A 200 -17.06 -2.63 -1.75
N PHE A 201 -17.38 -3.76 -2.37
CA PHE A 201 -18.37 -3.83 -3.45
C PHE A 201 -19.77 -3.44 -3.01
N ARG A 202 -20.49 -2.75 -3.90
CA ARG A 202 -21.91 -2.45 -3.77
C ARG A 202 -22.65 -2.96 -5.00
N THR A 203 -23.92 -3.31 -4.86
CA THR A 203 -24.75 -3.72 -6.01
C THR A 203 -24.80 -2.64 -7.09
N ALA A 204 -24.72 -1.36 -6.72
CA ALA A 204 -24.68 -0.22 -7.66
C ALA A 204 -23.40 -0.14 -8.51
N ASP A 205 -22.32 -0.83 -8.13
CA ASP A 205 -21.07 -0.84 -8.89
C ASP A 205 -21.18 -1.66 -10.20
N PHE A 206 -22.24 -2.48 -10.33
CA PHE A 206 -22.46 -3.42 -11.41
C PHE A 206 -23.86 -3.27 -12.04
N GLU A 207 -23.95 -3.29 -13.36
CA GLU A 207 -25.22 -3.37 -14.08
C GLU A 207 -25.24 -4.64 -14.93
N TYR A 208 -26.24 -5.49 -14.69
CA TYR A 208 -26.51 -6.71 -15.45
C TYR A 208 -27.90 -7.27 -15.10
N ASP A 209 -28.45 -8.06 -16.02
CA ASP A 209 -29.62 -8.92 -15.75
C ASP A 209 -29.11 -10.33 -15.35
N PRO A 210 -29.38 -10.82 -14.13
CA PRO A 210 -28.92 -12.12 -13.65
C PRO A 210 -29.43 -13.30 -14.47
N ASN A 211 -30.53 -13.13 -15.23
CA ASN A 211 -31.15 -14.19 -16.02
C ASN A 211 -30.62 -14.27 -17.46
N THR A 212 -29.67 -13.42 -17.85
CA THR A 212 -29.13 -13.37 -19.21
C THR A 212 -27.67 -13.80 -19.29
N SER A 213 -27.18 -14.02 -20.51
CA SER A 213 -25.75 -14.25 -20.79
C SER A 213 -25.00 -12.97 -21.19
N LYS A 214 -25.61 -11.79 -21.05
CA LYS A 214 -24.94 -10.51 -21.37
C LYS A 214 -23.82 -10.26 -20.36
N ASN A 215 -22.76 -9.59 -20.81
CA ASN A 215 -21.66 -9.24 -19.94
C ASN A 215 -22.09 -8.19 -18.90
N ILE A 216 -21.50 -8.26 -17.72
CA ILE A 216 -21.65 -7.27 -16.66
C ILE A 216 -21.02 -5.96 -17.13
N VAL A 217 -21.76 -4.86 -16.94
CA VAL A 217 -21.26 -3.50 -17.11
C VAL A 217 -20.77 -3.01 -15.75
N PHE A 218 -19.47 -2.72 -15.65
CA PHE A 218 -18.89 -2.15 -14.44
C PHE A 218 -19.08 -0.62 -14.42
N LYS A 219 -19.92 -0.12 -13.53
CA LYS A 219 -20.19 1.32 -13.34
C LYS A 219 -19.08 2.01 -12.58
N LYS A 220 -18.51 1.34 -11.59
CA LYS A 220 -17.34 1.81 -10.84
C LYS A 220 -16.07 1.22 -11.43
N LYS A 221 -15.19 2.08 -11.97
CA LYS A 221 -13.94 1.67 -12.64
C LYS A 221 -12.70 1.71 -11.73
N GLU A 222 -12.77 2.38 -10.58
CA GLU A 222 -11.63 2.52 -9.68
C GLU A 222 -12.05 2.26 -8.21
N TYR A 223 -11.23 1.50 -7.49
CA TYR A 223 -11.39 1.23 -6.07
C TYR A 223 -10.14 1.69 -5.29
N ILE A 224 -10.34 2.11 -4.05
CA ILE A 224 -9.26 2.40 -3.10
C ILE A 224 -9.29 1.32 -2.04
N LEU A 225 -8.21 0.54 -1.94
CA LEU A 225 -8.03 -0.53 -0.97
C LEU A 225 -6.76 -0.25 -0.14
N THR A 226 -6.77 -0.71 1.11
CA THR A 226 -5.62 -0.72 2.01
C THR A 226 -5.20 -2.16 2.29
N GLY A 227 -3.94 -2.38 2.67
CA GLY A 227 -3.44 -3.73 2.97
C GLY A 227 -3.29 -4.59 1.72
N LEU A 228 -2.82 -3.99 0.62
CA LEU A 228 -2.53 -4.67 -0.63
C LEU A 228 -1.29 -5.55 -0.51
N HIS A 229 -1.26 -6.65 -1.25
CA HIS A 229 -0.17 -7.62 -1.21
C HIS A 229 0.55 -7.68 -2.57
N PRO A 230 1.71 -7.04 -2.70
CA PRO A 230 2.62 -7.29 -3.81
C PRO A 230 3.09 -8.74 -3.79
N SER A 231 3.24 -9.34 -4.98
CA SER A 231 3.84 -10.67 -5.14
C SER A 231 5.23 -10.72 -4.52
N ILE A 232 5.50 -11.76 -3.74
CA ILE A 232 6.80 -11.93 -3.09
C ILE A 232 7.86 -12.46 -4.06
N TYR A 233 7.48 -12.88 -5.28
CA TYR A 233 8.41 -13.45 -6.26
C TYR A 233 9.35 -12.41 -6.89
N HIS A 234 9.13 -11.12 -6.65
CA HIS A 234 10.00 -10.03 -7.12
C HIS A 234 11.04 -9.59 -6.08
N LEU A 235 11.13 -10.29 -4.94
CA LEU A 235 12.13 -10.02 -3.91
C LEU A 235 13.56 -10.23 -4.43
N LYS A 236 14.46 -9.32 -4.07
CA LYS A 236 15.87 -9.32 -4.46
C LYS A 236 16.76 -9.42 -3.23
N THR A 237 18.03 -9.81 -3.41
CA THR A 237 19.03 -9.77 -2.34
C THR A 237 19.06 -8.38 -1.69
N GLY A 238 19.05 -8.35 -0.35
CA GLY A 238 18.99 -7.13 0.45
C GLY A 238 17.57 -6.66 0.78
N ASP A 239 16.54 -7.12 0.06
CA ASP A 239 15.15 -6.85 0.46
C ASP A 239 14.90 -7.40 1.86
N GLN A 240 14.09 -6.66 2.61
CA GLN A 240 13.70 -7.02 3.96
C GLN A 240 12.27 -7.55 3.97
N VAL A 241 12.06 -8.62 4.72
CA VAL A 241 10.77 -9.28 4.85
C VAL A 241 10.45 -9.56 6.30
N LEU A 242 9.17 -9.60 6.61
CA LEU A 242 8.67 -9.94 7.94
C LEU A 242 8.02 -11.31 7.93
N VAL A 243 8.27 -12.10 8.96
CA VAL A 243 7.54 -13.35 9.20
C VAL A 243 6.10 -13.05 9.58
N THR A 244 5.14 -13.71 8.93
CA THR A 244 3.71 -13.40 9.03
C THR A 244 3.01 -14.02 10.25
N ARG A 245 3.57 -15.09 10.85
CA ARG A 245 3.05 -15.74 12.06
C ARG A 245 4.11 -16.29 13.01
N GLU A 246 3.68 -16.67 14.21
CA GLU A 246 4.52 -17.33 15.21
C GLU A 246 4.92 -18.75 14.79
N GLY A 247 6.11 -19.18 15.19
CA GLY A 247 6.57 -20.56 15.06
C GLY A 247 6.94 -20.99 13.64
N VAL A 248 7.15 -20.05 12.71
CA VAL A 248 7.59 -20.38 11.35
C VAL A 248 9.03 -20.86 11.39
N ASN A 249 9.28 -22.05 10.87
CA ASN A 249 10.61 -22.64 10.86
C ASN A 249 11.51 -22.02 9.79
N LEU A 250 12.61 -21.41 10.22
CA LEU A 250 13.78 -21.15 9.38
C LEU A 250 14.52 -22.47 9.14
N ARG A 251 14.46 -22.97 7.91
CA ARG A 251 14.93 -24.31 7.54
C ARG A 251 16.40 -24.31 7.13
N SER A 252 17.11 -25.42 7.36
CA SER A 252 18.49 -25.59 6.91
C SER A 252 18.61 -25.84 5.40
N LYS A 253 17.56 -26.36 4.76
CA LYS A 253 17.45 -26.60 3.32
C LYS A 253 16.08 -26.14 2.81
N PRO A 254 15.90 -25.88 1.49
CA PRO A 254 14.62 -25.48 0.92
C PRO A 254 13.65 -26.68 0.80
N THR A 255 13.24 -27.23 1.93
CA THR A 255 12.21 -28.27 2.01
C THR A 255 11.59 -28.32 3.41
N SER A 256 10.33 -28.75 3.49
CA SER A 256 9.59 -28.83 4.76
C SER A 256 10.13 -29.91 5.72
N THR A 257 10.91 -30.87 5.22
CA THR A 257 11.42 -32.02 5.99
C THR A 257 12.76 -31.77 6.66
N SER A 258 13.49 -30.70 6.30
CA SER A 258 14.78 -30.42 6.92
C SER A 258 14.62 -29.86 8.33
N SER A 259 15.70 -29.89 9.12
CA SER A 259 15.73 -29.23 10.43
C SER A 259 15.34 -27.75 10.33
N GLY A 260 14.69 -27.23 11.36
CA GLY A 260 14.18 -25.87 11.40
C GLY A 260 14.33 -25.24 12.78
N LYS A 261 14.59 -23.94 12.82
CA LYS A 261 14.55 -23.12 14.03
C LYS A 261 13.31 -22.23 13.99
N PRO A 262 12.44 -22.22 15.01
CA PRO A 262 11.24 -21.40 14.99
C PRO A 262 11.61 -19.91 15.04
N LEU A 263 10.89 -19.11 14.28
CA LEU A 263 10.95 -17.65 14.27
C LEU A 263 9.64 -17.08 14.84
N SER A 264 9.76 -15.94 15.52
CA SER A 264 8.59 -15.19 15.98
C SER A 264 7.90 -14.43 14.85
N LYS A 265 6.62 -14.09 15.05
CA LYS A 265 5.90 -13.18 14.16
C LYS A 265 6.63 -11.84 14.12
N ASN A 266 6.66 -11.23 12.94
CA ASN A 266 7.39 -9.99 12.66
C ASN A 266 8.91 -10.10 12.83
N ALA A 267 9.48 -11.32 12.94
CA ALA A 267 10.91 -11.48 12.82
C ALA A 267 11.37 -10.92 11.47
N ASN A 268 12.36 -10.02 11.52
CA ASN A 268 12.89 -9.36 10.34
C ASN A 268 13.99 -10.19 9.70
N LEU A 269 13.81 -10.51 8.42
CA LEU A 269 14.71 -11.32 7.63
C LEU A 269 15.19 -10.52 6.42
N ILE A 270 16.44 -10.79 6.01
CA ILE A 270 17.07 -10.15 4.84
C ILE A 270 17.27 -11.22 3.79
N ILE A 271 16.70 -11.02 2.60
CA ILE A 271 16.86 -11.90 1.45
C ILE A 271 18.33 -11.95 1.04
N GLN A 272 18.90 -13.16 0.91
CA GLN A 272 20.31 -13.38 0.58
C GLN A 272 20.54 -13.79 -0.89
N GLY A 273 19.48 -14.13 -1.62
CA GLY A 273 19.59 -14.61 -3.00
C GLY A 273 18.22 -14.88 -3.62
N SER A 274 18.25 -15.36 -4.86
CA SER A 274 17.07 -15.86 -5.55
C SER A 274 16.43 -17.02 -4.80
N PHE A 275 15.12 -17.17 -4.93
CA PHE A 275 14.42 -18.30 -4.35
C PHE A 275 14.81 -19.63 -5.02
N ALA A 276 14.60 -20.72 -4.29
CA ALA A 276 14.69 -22.09 -4.77
C ALA A 276 13.32 -22.78 -4.69
N TYR A 277 13.05 -23.73 -5.57
CA TYR A 277 11.89 -24.62 -5.43
C TYR A 277 12.15 -25.68 -4.34
N ASP A 278 11.10 -26.40 -3.95
CA ASP A 278 11.23 -27.47 -2.95
C ASP A 278 12.18 -28.56 -3.46
N GLN A 279 13.14 -28.97 -2.62
CA GLN A 279 14.05 -30.06 -2.94
C GLN A 279 13.34 -31.41 -3.09
N SER A 280 12.18 -31.58 -2.44
CA SER A 280 11.34 -32.75 -2.66
C SER A 280 10.52 -32.56 -3.94
N VAL A 281 10.87 -33.30 -5.00
CA VAL A 281 10.22 -33.21 -6.32
C VAL A 281 8.72 -33.55 -6.28
N ASP A 282 8.31 -34.39 -5.32
CA ASP A 282 6.92 -34.81 -5.10
C ASP A 282 6.18 -33.92 -4.08
N SER A 283 6.82 -32.85 -3.60
CA SER A 283 6.19 -31.89 -2.71
C SER A 283 4.98 -31.24 -3.37
N ASN A 284 3.87 -31.19 -2.64
CA ASN A 284 2.66 -30.47 -3.07
C ASN A 284 2.74 -28.96 -2.82
N ASN A 285 3.83 -28.46 -2.24
CA ASN A 285 4.03 -27.05 -1.95
C ASN A 285 4.07 -26.24 -3.25
N GLN A 286 3.27 -25.16 -3.30
CA GLN A 286 3.24 -24.25 -4.45
C GLN A 286 4.10 -22.99 -4.24
N PHE A 287 4.47 -22.72 -3.00
CA PHE A 287 5.40 -21.66 -2.62
C PHE A 287 6.85 -22.03 -2.97
N VAL A 288 7.75 -21.06 -2.81
CA VAL A 288 9.20 -21.22 -3.00
C VAL A 288 9.94 -20.93 -1.70
N TRP A 289 11.24 -21.18 -1.67
CA TRP A 289 12.09 -21.01 -0.51
C TRP A 289 13.11 -19.90 -0.76
N TYR A 290 13.08 -18.85 0.05
CA TYR A 290 14.09 -17.80 -0.01
C TYR A 290 15.26 -18.10 0.94
N PRO A 291 16.51 -18.03 0.47
CA PRO A 291 17.65 -17.98 1.38
C PRO A 291 17.65 -16.63 2.09
N VAL A 292 17.72 -16.65 3.42
CA VAL A 292 17.62 -15.47 4.27
C VAL A 292 18.59 -15.51 5.43
N LYS A 293 18.85 -14.34 6.00
CA LYS A 293 19.44 -14.20 7.33
C LYS A 293 18.55 -13.36 8.24
N THR A 294 18.59 -13.60 9.54
CA THR A 294 17.97 -12.69 10.51
C THR A 294 18.69 -11.35 10.53
N ALA A 295 18.00 -10.28 10.88
CA ALA A 295 18.57 -8.93 10.90
C ALA A 295 19.78 -8.80 11.86
N ASP A 296 19.79 -9.56 12.96
CA ASP A 296 20.92 -9.67 13.89
C ASP A 296 22.08 -10.54 13.37
N GLN A 297 21.93 -11.10 12.16
CA GLN A 297 22.89 -11.95 11.45
C GLN A 297 23.21 -13.28 12.13
N LYS A 298 22.48 -13.66 13.19
CA LYS A 298 22.77 -14.87 13.96
C LYS A 298 22.27 -16.15 13.30
N LEU A 299 21.18 -16.06 12.54
CA LEU A 299 20.56 -17.21 11.90
C LEU A 299 20.55 -17.03 10.39
N VAL A 300 20.95 -18.09 9.68
CA VAL A 300 20.91 -18.19 8.21
C VAL A 300 20.18 -19.47 7.85
N GLY A 301 19.34 -19.42 6.82
CA GLY A 301 18.60 -20.59 6.35
C GLY A 301 17.64 -20.24 5.22
N TYR A 302 16.62 -21.07 5.06
CA TYR A 302 15.58 -20.94 4.05
C TYR A 302 14.23 -20.70 4.71
N ILE A 303 13.50 -19.70 4.21
CA ILE A 303 12.14 -19.40 4.66
C ILE A 303 11.17 -19.63 3.50
N SER A 304 10.02 -20.25 3.79
CA SER A 304 8.97 -20.42 2.79
C SER A 304 8.36 -19.05 2.45
N SER A 305 8.15 -18.84 1.16
CA SER A 305 7.54 -17.62 0.65
C SER A 305 6.09 -17.44 1.10
N ALA A 306 5.45 -18.51 1.58
CA ALA A 306 4.10 -18.47 2.15
C ALA A 306 4.00 -17.75 3.49
N TYR A 307 5.14 -17.56 4.18
CA TYR A 307 5.19 -17.02 5.54
C TYR A 307 5.99 -15.72 5.66
N ILE A 308 6.19 -15.03 4.54
CA ILE A 308 6.90 -13.76 4.50
C ILE A 308 6.08 -12.73 3.74
N THR A 309 6.19 -11.49 4.18
CA THR A 309 5.70 -10.34 3.44
C THR A 309 6.82 -9.33 3.25
N LYS A 310 6.85 -8.63 2.11
CA LYS A 310 7.83 -7.56 1.89
C LYS A 310 7.61 -6.49 2.94
N LYS A 311 8.68 -6.15 3.66
CA LYS A 311 8.60 -5.06 4.63
C LYS A 311 8.51 -3.74 3.86
N GLY A 312 7.37 -3.06 4.00
CA GLY A 312 7.16 -1.75 3.41
C GLY A 312 7.98 -0.67 4.10
N THR A 313 8.14 0.47 3.43
CA THR A 313 8.67 1.67 4.07
C THR A 313 7.65 2.20 5.09
N PRO A 314 8.07 2.58 6.30
CA PRO A 314 7.16 3.16 7.30
C PRO A 314 6.46 4.41 6.74
N LEU A 315 5.19 4.58 7.08
CA LEU A 315 4.48 5.81 6.77
C LEU A 315 5.10 6.99 7.52
N ALA A 316 4.95 8.20 6.98
CA ALA A 316 5.34 9.42 7.69
C ALA A 316 4.63 9.48 9.06
N PRO A 317 5.33 9.86 10.13
CA PRO A 317 4.70 9.99 11.45
C PRO A 317 3.66 11.11 11.43
N LYS A 318 2.64 11.00 12.28
CA LYS A 318 1.77 12.13 12.59
C LYS A 318 2.35 12.85 13.79
N VAL A 319 2.56 14.15 13.67
CA VAL A 319 3.20 14.99 14.68
C VAL A 319 2.19 16.01 15.19
N ASN A 320 2.04 16.11 16.50
CA ASN A 320 1.19 17.12 17.13
C ASN A 320 1.84 18.51 17.02
N ALA A 321 1.04 19.57 17.17
CA ALA A 321 1.57 20.93 17.20
C ALA A 321 2.59 21.11 18.35
N VAL A 322 3.62 21.92 18.10
CA VAL A 322 4.68 22.26 19.06
C VAL A 322 4.73 23.77 19.18
N ALA A 323 4.71 24.29 20.40
CA ALA A 323 4.90 25.71 20.71
C ALA A 323 6.35 26.02 21.12
N ASP A 324 6.70 27.29 21.07
CA ASP A 324 8.04 27.83 21.34
C ASP A 324 8.57 27.59 22.76
N LYS A 325 7.67 27.28 23.71
CA LYS A 325 8.00 26.88 25.08
C LYS A 325 7.95 25.38 25.33
N ASP A 326 7.51 24.58 24.35
CA ASP A 326 7.42 23.14 24.52
C ASP A 326 8.83 22.51 24.52
N LYS A 327 8.97 21.46 25.33
CA LYS A 327 10.22 20.67 25.46
C LYS A 327 10.06 19.23 24.99
N VAL A 328 8.95 18.93 24.31
CA VAL A 328 8.65 17.60 23.79
C VAL A 328 8.00 17.71 22.43
N VAL A 329 8.25 16.72 21.58
CA VAL A 329 7.49 16.48 20.36
C VAL A 329 6.72 15.18 20.55
N THR A 330 5.40 15.25 20.38
CA THR A 330 4.51 14.09 20.56
C THR A 330 3.82 13.74 19.25
N GLY A 331 3.38 12.48 19.13
CA GLY A 331 2.69 12.04 17.94
C GLY A 331 2.51 10.53 17.87
N THR A 332 2.22 10.04 16.67
CA THR A 332 2.07 8.62 16.37
C THR A 332 2.92 8.19 15.17
N ALA A 333 3.45 6.98 15.22
CA ALA A 333 4.27 6.36 14.20
C ALA A 333 4.02 4.84 14.16
N GLU A 334 4.73 4.13 13.27
CA GLU A 334 4.76 2.67 13.31
C GLU A 334 5.22 2.18 14.71
N PRO A 335 4.51 1.22 15.34
CA PRO A 335 4.87 0.70 16.65
C PRO A 335 6.32 0.22 16.76
N ASN A 336 6.96 0.51 17.90
CA ASN A 336 8.34 0.14 18.20
C ASN A 336 9.42 0.72 17.24
N SER A 337 9.04 1.61 16.31
CA SER A 337 9.98 2.29 15.42
C SER A 337 10.82 3.34 16.18
N SER A 338 12.02 3.60 15.67
CA SER A 338 12.90 4.65 16.17
C SER A 338 12.49 6.00 15.59
N ILE A 339 12.44 7.03 16.43
CA ILE A 339 12.07 8.40 16.06
C ILE A 339 13.30 9.28 16.10
N SER A 340 13.47 10.12 15.07
CA SER A 340 14.49 11.17 15.03
C SER A 340 13.83 12.51 14.71
N VAL A 341 14.05 13.49 15.59
CA VAL A 341 13.51 14.85 15.47
C VAL A 341 14.66 15.78 15.08
N LYS A 342 14.46 16.57 14.02
CA LYS A 342 15.45 17.49 13.48
C LYS A 342 14.95 18.92 13.41
N SER A 343 15.86 19.86 13.60
CA SER A 343 15.70 21.28 13.24
C SER A 343 16.72 21.59 12.13
N GLY A 344 16.23 21.79 10.91
CA GLY A 344 17.10 21.76 9.73
C GLY A 344 17.82 20.41 9.57
N SER A 345 19.15 20.43 9.50
CA SER A 345 19.99 19.23 9.43
C SER A 345 20.36 18.64 10.80
N THR A 346 20.18 19.40 11.88
CA THR A 346 20.60 19.03 13.24
C THR A 346 19.57 18.13 13.91
N VAL A 347 19.99 16.99 14.44
CA VAL A 347 19.15 16.14 15.29
C VAL A 347 19.03 16.77 16.68
N ILE A 348 17.81 17.09 17.09
CA ILE A 348 17.50 17.73 18.38
C ILE A 348 16.83 16.79 19.38
N GLY A 349 16.43 15.58 18.94
CA GLY A 349 15.87 14.56 19.81
C GLY A 349 15.82 13.19 19.13
N LYS A 350 15.92 12.13 19.94
CA LYS A 350 15.77 10.73 19.52
C LYS A 350 14.96 9.95 20.55
N GLY A 351 14.26 8.92 20.11
CA GLY A 351 13.59 7.95 20.98
C GLY A 351 12.87 6.89 20.18
N LYS A 352 11.80 6.32 20.72
CA LYS A 352 11.00 5.28 20.06
C LYS A 352 9.50 5.52 20.24
N ALA A 353 8.72 5.05 19.29
CA ALA A 353 7.29 4.83 19.51
C ALA A 353 7.09 3.56 20.35
N ASN A 354 6.10 3.55 21.22
CA ASN A 354 5.74 2.38 22.01
C ASN A 354 5.01 1.32 21.15
N ALA A 355 4.57 0.23 21.78
CA ALA A 355 3.84 -0.86 21.11
C ALA A 355 2.48 -0.43 20.52
N GLN A 356 1.93 0.71 20.97
CA GLN A 356 0.72 1.33 20.42
C GLN A 356 1.03 2.40 19.36
N GLY A 357 2.31 2.60 19.02
CA GLY A 357 2.72 3.60 18.04
C GLY A 357 2.78 5.03 18.56
N VAL A 358 2.58 5.28 19.85
CA VAL A 358 2.64 6.62 20.45
C VAL A 358 4.09 6.95 20.83
N PHE A 359 4.53 8.18 20.52
CA PHE A 359 5.84 8.68 20.93
C PHE A 359 5.78 10.02 21.66
N SER A 360 6.76 10.25 22.54
CA SER A 360 7.06 11.53 23.17
C SER A 360 8.57 11.69 23.23
N ILE A 361 9.11 12.63 22.45
CA ILE A 361 10.55 12.84 22.31
C ILE A 361 10.92 14.16 22.96
N THR A 362 11.76 14.12 23.99
CA THR A 362 12.31 15.32 24.63
C THR A 362 13.22 16.08 23.67
N ILE A 363 13.02 17.40 23.59
CA ILE A 363 13.82 18.33 22.81
C ILE A 363 14.08 19.61 23.64
N SER A 364 15.06 20.41 23.25
CA SER A 364 15.17 21.79 23.74
C SER A 364 14.12 22.68 23.09
N MET A 365 13.72 23.76 23.78
CA MET A 365 12.82 24.79 23.24
C MET A 365 13.34 25.29 21.88
N GLN A 366 12.43 25.50 20.95
CA GLN A 366 12.73 25.98 19.61
C GLN A 366 12.13 27.36 19.43
N LYS A 367 12.79 28.23 18.66
CA LYS A 367 12.23 29.55 18.33
C LYS A 367 10.94 29.38 17.53
N ALA A 368 9.96 30.25 17.76
CA ALA A 368 8.78 30.33 16.91
C ALA A 368 9.14 30.43 15.42
N GLY A 369 8.35 29.79 14.56
CA GLY A 369 8.59 29.71 13.12
C GLY A 369 9.61 28.66 12.68
N THR A 370 10.44 28.12 13.59
CA THR A 370 11.39 27.05 13.29
C THR A 370 10.67 25.85 12.69
N LYS A 371 11.22 25.27 11.60
CA LYS A 371 10.72 24.03 11.01
C LYS A 371 11.32 22.83 11.73
N VAL A 372 10.47 22.03 12.34
CA VAL A 372 10.85 20.78 13.00
C VAL A 372 10.37 19.63 12.12
N SER A 373 11.29 18.73 11.78
CA SER A 373 11.04 17.55 10.94
C SER A 373 11.20 16.29 11.76
N VAL A 374 10.23 15.38 11.67
CA VAL A 374 10.25 14.07 12.34
C VAL A 374 10.33 13.00 11.28
N ILE A 375 11.26 12.06 11.46
CA ILE A 375 11.39 10.86 10.63
C ILE A 375 11.39 9.64 11.54
N VAL A 376 10.85 8.53 11.02
CA VAL A 376 10.85 7.27 11.73
C VAL A 376 11.63 6.23 10.95
N THR A 377 12.34 5.39 11.68
CA THR A 377 13.12 4.28 11.15
C THR A 377 12.61 3.01 11.81
N ASP A 378 12.13 2.06 11.03
CA ASP A 378 11.63 0.79 11.56
C ASP A 378 12.77 -0.11 12.11
N SER A 379 12.40 -1.26 12.68
CA SER A 379 13.35 -2.27 13.18
C SER A 379 14.26 -2.88 12.11
N ALA A 380 14.01 -2.59 10.85
CA ALA A 380 14.77 -3.07 9.71
C ALA A 380 15.69 -2.00 9.11
N GLY A 381 15.54 -0.74 9.52
CA GLY A 381 16.36 0.36 9.02
C GLY A 381 15.71 1.15 7.89
N ASN A 382 14.48 0.82 7.48
CA ASN A 382 13.76 1.63 6.48
C ASN A 382 13.29 2.92 7.11
N SER A 383 13.47 4.04 6.40
CA SER A 383 13.10 5.36 6.89
C SER A 383 11.84 5.89 6.19
N SER A 384 10.94 6.49 6.96
CA SER A 384 9.75 7.15 6.43
C SER A 384 10.07 8.43 5.65
N PRO A 385 9.12 8.96 4.87
CA PRO A 385 9.12 10.39 4.56
C PRO A 385 9.10 11.24 5.84
N TYR A 386 9.57 12.49 5.74
CA TYR A 386 9.53 13.43 6.85
C TYR A 386 8.11 13.95 7.09
N ALA A 387 7.75 14.13 8.36
CA ALA A 387 6.65 15.00 8.76
C ALA A 387 7.22 16.31 9.30
N THR A 388 6.85 17.44 8.69
CA THR A 388 7.39 18.76 9.06
C THR A 388 6.29 19.66 9.63
N ILE A 389 6.57 20.27 10.78
CA ILE A 389 5.71 21.26 11.42
C ILE A 389 6.46 22.58 11.60
N SER A 390 5.71 23.67 11.76
CA SER A 390 6.27 24.95 12.23
C SER A 390 6.00 25.09 13.72
N VAL A 391 7.02 25.49 14.48
CA VAL A 391 6.86 25.83 15.89
C VAL A 391 5.95 27.06 16.01
N LEU A 392 4.88 26.94 16.79
CA LEU A 392 3.92 28.00 17.03
C LEU A 392 4.48 28.99 18.05
N ASP A 393 4.22 30.27 17.82
CA ASP A 393 4.48 31.29 18.82
C ASP A 393 3.31 31.35 19.82
N LYS A 394 3.57 30.99 21.08
CA LYS A 394 2.64 31.17 22.19
C LYS A 394 3.24 32.03 23.30
N THR A 395 4.27 32.82 23.00
CA THR A 395 4.88 33.73 23.97
C THR A 395 4.26 35.10 23.86
N PRO A 396 3.52 35.56 24.88
CA PRO A 396 2.99 36.91 24.84
C PRO A 396 4.07 37.98 24.99
N PRO A 397 3.84 39.19 24.45
CA PRO A 397 4.68 40.33 24.73
C PRO A 397 4.79 40.67 26.21
N ALA A 398 5.87 41.35 26.57
CA ALA A 398 6.01 41.95 27.90
C ALA A 398 4.93 43.02 28.15
N ILE A 399 4.67 43.31 29.43
CA ILE A 399 3.74 44.37 29.85
C ILE A 399 4.21 45.71 29.26
N PRO A 400 3.34 46.48 28.58
CA PRO A 400 3.70 47.82 28.12
C PRO A 400 4.12 48.73 29.27
N ASN A 401 5.19 49.49 29.07
CA ASN A 401 5.51 50.62 29.92
C ASN A 401 4.74 51.84 29.43
N VAL A 402 4.13 52.57 30.35
CA VAL A 402 3.25 53.69 30.06
C VAL A 402 3.74 54.88 30.88
N ASN A 403 4.00 55.99 30.19
CA ASN A 403 4.40 57.23 30.85
C ASN A 403 3.26 57.80 31.68
N LYS A 404 3.57 58.74 32.59
CA LYS A 404 2.56 59.44 33.39
C LYS A 404 1.47 60.02 32.48
N LEU A 405 0.21 59.81 32.86
CA LEU A 405 -0.96 60.32 32.15
C LEU A 405 -1.69 61.32 33.06
N THR A 406 -1.92 62.52 32.54
CA THR A 406 -2.62 63.62 33.21
C THR A 406 -4.00 63.84 32.60
N SER A 407 -4.87 64.54 33.32
CA SER A 407 -6.22 64.90 32.86
C SER A 407 -6.24 65.86 31.67
N LYS A 408 -5.09 66.36 31.22
CA LYS A 408 -4.95 67.25 30.06
C LYS A 408 -4.37 66.55 28.82
N ASP A 409 -3.84 65.34 28.98
CA ASP A 409 -3.18 64.63 27.89
C ASP A 409 -4.18 64.08 26.88
N LYS A 410 -3.90 64.33 25.59
CA LYS A 410 -4.64 63.77 24.44
C LYS A 410 -3.89 62.60 23.78
N VAL A 411 -2.74 62.25 24.32
CA VAL A 411 -1.85 61.22 23.78
C VAL A 411 -1.32 60.40 24.94
N ILE A 412 -1.40 59.09 24.82
CA ILE A 412 -0.71 58.17 25.72
C ILE A 412 0.59 57.74 25.06
N THR A 413 1.69 57.89 25.78
CA THR A 413 3.04 57.55 25.30
C THR A 413 3.66 56.48 26.19
N GLY A 414 4.58 55.73 25.62
CA GLY A 414 5.28 54.68 26.35
C GLY A 414 6.06 53.76 25.44
N SER A 415 6.37 52.56 25.94
CA SER A 415 7.02 51.51 25.18
C SER A 415 6.34 50.16 25.35
N ALA A 416 6.35 49.36 24.29
CA ALA A 416 5.94 47.97 24.27
C ALA A 416 6.92 47.20 23.38
N GLU A 417 6.73 45.89 23.25
CA GLU A 417 7.53 45.10 22.32
C GLU A 417 7.41 45.69 20.88
N PRO A 418 8.52 45.81 20.13
CA PRO A 418 8.51 46.39 18.79
C PRO A 418 7.48 45.75 17.86
N ASN A 419 6.85 46.59 17.03
CA ASN A 419 5.87 46.19 16.02
C ASN A 419 4.58 45.53 16.57
N THR A 420 4.37 45.51 17.88
CA THR A 420 3.11 45.04 18.47
C THR A 420 1.99 46.08 18.32
N THR A 421 0.75 45.60 18.32
CA THR A 421 -0.43 46.46 18.38
C THR A 421 -0.79 46.73 19.84
N VAL A 422 -0.75 47.98 20.26
CA VAL A 422 -1.11 48.46 21.59
C VAL A 422 -2.60 48.82 21.61
N TYR A 423 -3.31 48.28 22.59
CA TYR A 423 -4.72 48.56 22.86
C TYR A 423 -4.83 49.35 24.17
N VAL A 424 -5.59 50.44 24.12
CA VAL A 424 -5.87 51.30 25.28
C VAL A 424 -7.34 51.17 25.62
N LYS A 425 -7.65 50.81 26.87
CA LYS A 425 -9.03 50.59 27.33
C LYS A 425 -9.35 51.38 28.59
N VAL A 426 -10.63 51.71 28.74
CA VAL A 426 -11.24 52.19 29.98
C VAL A 426 -12.38 51.24 30.33
N GLY A 427 -12.28 50.60 31.52
CA GLY A 427 -13.10 49.43 31.81
C GLY A 427 -12.89 48.33 30.76
N SER A 428 -13.98 47.81 30.20
CA SER A 428 -13.94 46.80 29.12
C SER A 428 -13.80 47.40 27.71
N THR A 429 -13.97 48.71 27.54
CA THR A 429 -14.09 49.35 26.23
C THR A 429 -12.72 49.77 25.70
N VAL A 430 -12.37 49.33 24.49
CA VAL A 430 -11.21 49.85 23.75
C VAL A 430 -11.51 51.27 23.30
N ILE A 431 -10.77 52.23 23.85
CA ILE A 431 -10.92 53.65 23.52
C ILE A 431 -9.93 54.10 22.43
N SER A 432 -8.83 53.36 22.23
CA SER A 432 -7.89 53.61 21.14
C SER A 432 -6.98 52.42 20.89
N THR A 433 -6.38 52.38 19.70
CA THR A 433 -5.36 51.41 19.30
C THR A 433 -4.25 52.08 18.52
N GLY A 434 -3.01 51.60 18.65
CA GLY A 434 -1.89 52.04 17.84
C GLY A 434 -0.79 50.99 17.76
N LYS A 435 0.28 51.25 17.01
CA LYS A 435 1.44 50.34 16.95
C LYS A 435 2.60 50.90 17.74
N ALA A 436 3.32 50.01 18.43
CA ALA A 436 4.69 50.29 18.83
C ALA A 436 5.57 50.23 17.57
N ASN A 437 6.44 51.21 17.38
CA ASN A 437 7.33 51.25 16.22
C ASN A 437 8.44 50.17 16.33
N SER A 438 9.36 50.13 15.36
CA SER A 438 10.47 49.18 15.33
C SER A 438 11.46 49.33 16.50
N LYS A 439 11.41 50.46 17.23
CA LYS A 439 12.17 50.72 18.47
C LYS A 439 11.32 50.47 19.73
N GLY A 440 10.10 49.98 19.60
CA GLY A 440 9.18 49.71 20.71
C GLY A 440 8.47 50.93 21.28
N GLN A 441 8.64 52.13 20.72
CA GLN A 441 7.97 53.33 21.22
C GLN A 441 6.56 53.45 20.61
N PHE A 442 5.58 53.84 21.42
CA PHE A 442 4.24 54.19 20.95
C PHE A 442 3.83 55.60 21.39
N SER A 443 3.03 56.24 20.54
CA SER A 443 2.36 57.51 20.80
C SER A 443 0.97 57.41 20.20
N ILE A 444 -0.05 57.29 21.05
CA ILE A 444 -1.40 56.91 20.64
C ILE A 444 -2.36 58.00 21.08
N THR A 445 -3.09 58.57 20.12
CA THR A 445 -4.11 59.57 20.40
C THR A 445 -5.27 58.92 21.17
N ILE A 446 -5.67 59.55 22.27
CA ILE A 446 -6.78 59.11 23.12
C ILE A 446 -7.70 60.30 23.45
N PRO A 447 -9.00 60.06 23.71
CA PRO A 447 -9.86 61.07 24.30
C PRO A 447 -9.33 61.50 25.68
N ILE A 448 -9.52 62.78 26.05
CA ILE A 448 -9.22 63.27 27.40
C ILE A 448 -9.98 62.42 28.43
N GLN A 449 -9.27 62.02 29.49
CA GLN A 449 -9.82 61.21 30.57
C GLN A 449 -9.97 62.02 31.85
N LYS A 450 -11.01 61.74 32.63
CA LYS A 450 -11.24 62.41 33.93
C LYS A 450 -10.16 62.02 34.94
N LEU A 451 -9.83 62.92 35.85
CA LEU A 451 -8.96 62.64 36.99
C LEU A 451 -9.40 61.37 37.73
N GLY A 452 -8.44 60.50 38.07
CA GLY A 452 -8.70 59.23 38.76
C GLY A 452 -9.17 58.08 37.86
N THR A 453 -9.47 58.32 36.58
CA THR A 453 -9.85 57.24 35.64
C THR A 453 -8.70 56.23 35.52
N LYS A 454 -9.03 54.93 35.62
CA LYS A 454 -8.06 53.85 35.41
C LYS A 454 -8.05 53.45 33.94
N VAL A 455 -6.92 53.66 33.27
CA VAL A 455 -6.68 53.28 31.89
C VAL A 455 -5.82 52.03 31.86
N SER A 456 -6.23 51.00 31.13
CA SER A 456 -5.47 49.76 30.95
C SER A 456 -4.87 49.68 29.55
N VAL A 457 -3.58 49.32 29.47
CA VAL A 457 -2.84 49.21 28.21
C VAL A 457 -2.29 47.80 28.04
N THR A 458 -2.56 47.17 26.90
CA THR A 458 -2.04 45.84 26.51
C THR A 458 -1.37 45.90 25.15
N ALA A 459 -0.40 45.03 24.88
CA ALA A 459 0.17 44.81 23.55
C ALA A 459 -0.23 43.44 23.00
N ARG A 460 -0.41 43.36 21.67
CA ARG A 460 -0.65 42.12 20.93
C ARG A 460 0.43 41.94 19.86
N ASP A 461 1.09 40.79 19.85
CA ASP A 461 2.06 40.45 18.80
C ASP A 461 1.39 40.04 17.48
N SER A 462 2.23 39.68 16.51
CA SER A 462 1.80 39.21 15.19
C SER A 462 1.20 37.79 15.19
N ALA A 463 1.55 36.96 16.18
CA ALA A 463 0.99 35.63 16.38
C ALA A 463 -0.38 35.67 17.07
N GLY A 464 -0.75 36.83 17.62
CA GLY A 464 -2.02 37.09 18.27
C GLY A 464 -1.99 36.96 19.79
N ASN A 465 -0.83 36.74 20.41
CA ASN A 465 -0.71 36.66 21.87
C ASN A 465 -0.81 38.06 22.49
N TYR A 466 -1.47 38.16 23.65
CA TYR A 466 -1.67 39.42 24.37
C TYR A 466 -0.82 39.47 25.62
N SER A 467 -0.12 40.60 25.81
CA SER A 467 0.57 40.89 27.06
C SER A 467 -0.42 40.93 28.24
N PRO A 468 0.07 40.78 29.48
CA PRO A 468 -0.66 41.31 30.62
C PRO A 468 -0.83 42.83 30.48
N TYR A 469 -1.82 43.40 31.15
CA TYR A 469 -2.14 44.82 31.04
C TYR A 469 -1.40 45.66 32.07
N LYS A 470 -1.00 46.87 31.69
CA LYS A 470 -0.57 47.94 32.59
C LYS A 470 -1.77 48.82 32.93
N VAL A 471 -2.05 49.05 34.21
CA VAL A 471 -3.03 50.06 34.63
C VAL A 471 -2.31 51.33 35.05
N ILE A 472 -2.80 52.48 34.58
CA ILE A 472 -2.39 53.80 35.05
C ILE A 472 -3.63 54.61 35.45
N ALA A 473 -3.53 55.33 36.57
CA ALA A 473 -4.55 56.28 36.99
C ALA A 473 -4.22 57.66 36.41
N VAL A 474 -5.23 58.32 35.84
CA VAL A 474 -5.11 59.69 35.36
C VAL A 474 -4.86 60.60 36.56
N SER A 475 -3.80 61.39 36.47
CA SER A 475 -3.36 62.32 37.52
C SER A 475 -3.61 63.78 37.13
N ASN A 476 -3.33 64.72 38.04
CA ASN A 476 -3.42 66.15 37.75
C ASN A 476 -2.34 66.61 36.78
#